data_AF-A0A353D8Z8-F1
#
_entry.id   AF-A0A353D8Z8-F1
#
_cell.length_a   1.000
_cell.length_b   1.000
_cell.length_c   1.000
_cell.angle_alpha   90.00
_cell.angle_beta   90.00
_cell.angle_gamma   90.00
#
_symmetry.space_group_name_H-M   'P 1'
#
loop_
_entity.id
_entity.type
_entity.pdbx_description
1 polymer ?
#
loop_
_entity_poly.entity_id
_entity_poly.type
_entity_poly.pdbx_seq_one_letter_code
_entity_poly.pdbx_strand_id
1 'polypeptide(L)'
;MNRTFAVLLLLLLAAAPGSALAQDMLARNSRDSSTIITSVENDKFLGGTDEEYTNGIKLTWVSPDLTPGRDEPGRPEWVRGLLASLDPWLSAFPQLYDTSRQRSVALSLGQSIYTPRDVYAENPPTSQRPYAGWLYTSLALHSKNETELDTLELTLGVVGPSALGEEVQNNFHNAIGSRRSEGWSHQLHDEPGLMLTWQRNWRFMALDLPSGLGLDVIPHAGVTAGNVATYANAGDEHVHFNMARVMFEKGEMEQCL
;
A
#
# COMPACT_ATOMS: atom_id res chain seq x y z
N MET A 1 9.10 -56.20 -19.56
CA MET A 1 10.04 -55.72 -20.61
C MET A 1 9.16 -55.14 -21.70
N ASN A 2 8.98 -53.83 -21.78
CA ASN A 2 9.77 -52.99 -22.69
C ASN A 2 9.88 -51.54 -22.19
N ARG A 3 11.13 -51.08 -22.10
CA ARG A 3 11.60 -49.83 -21.50
C ARG A 3 11.60 -48.66 -22.50
N THR A 4 10.72 -48.66 -23.49
CA THR A 4 10.81 -47.73 -24.65
C THR A 4 9.80 -46.58 -24.62
N PHE A 5 8.87 -46.51 -23.66
CA PHE A 5 7.95 -45.37 -23.52
C PHE A 5 8.43 -44.27 -22.56
N ALA A 6 9.48 -44.53 -21.76
CA ALA A 6 9.98 -43.57 -20.76
C ALA A 6 10.88 -42.47 -21.34
N VAL A 7 11.33 -42.59 -22.60
CA VAL A 7 12.30 -41.63 -23.18
C VAL A 7 11.60 -40.47 -23.92
N LEU A 8 10.35 -40.64 -24.35
CA LEU A 8 9.58 -39.58 -25.01
C LEU A 8 8.90 -38.61 -24.03
N LEU A 9 8.72 -38.99 -22.76
CA LEU A 9 8.19 -38.09 -21.72
C LEU A 9 9.30 -37.25 -21.06
N LEU A 10 10.57 -37.65 -21.17
CA LEU A 10 11.72 -36.91 -20.64
C LEU A 10 12.29 -35.86 -21.61
N LEU A 11 11.88 -35.88 -22.89
CA LEU A 11 12.26 -34.87 -23.89
C LEU A 11 11.20 -33.77 -24.09
N LEU A 12 10.02 -33.88 -23.46
CA LEU A 12 9.02 -32.81 -23.40
C LEU A 12 9.18 -31.90 -22.17
N LEU A 13 10.11 -32.22 -21.25
CA LEU A 13 10.55 -31.33 -20.16
C LEU A 13 11.73 -30.43 -20.56
N ALA A 14 12.16 -30.48 -21.81
CA ALA A 14 13.28 -29.69 -22.33
C ALA A 14 12.80 -28.64 -23.34
N ALA A 15 11.89 -27.75 -22.94
CA ALA A 15 11.80 -26.35 -23.38
C ALA A 15 10.49 -25.72 -22.90
N ALA A 16 10.58 -24.92 -21.83
CA ALA A 16 10.12 -23.54 -21.92
C ALA A 16 10.90 -22.70 -20.90
N PRO A 17 12.07 -22.14 -21.29
CA PRO A 17 12.61 -20.95 -20.63
C PRO A 17 11.62 -19.75 -20.62
N GLY A 18 10.44 -19.89 -21.26
CA GLY A 18 9.41 -18.87 -21.34
C GLY A 18 8.71 -18.51 -20.02
N SER A 19 8.68 -19.38 -19.00
CA SER A 19 8.07 -19.03 -17.71
C SER A 19 8.95 -18.08 -16.88
N ALA A 20 10.26 -18.36 -16.83
CA ALA A 20 11.23 -17.47 -16.20
C ALA A 20 11.36 -16.14 -16.95
N LEU A 21 11.40 -16.19 -18.30
CA LEU A 21 11.44 -14.97 -19.12
C LEU A 21 10.16 -14.14 -19.00
N ALA A 22 8.97 -14.76 -18.95
CA ALA A 22 7.72 -14.02 -18.75
C ALA A 22 7.62 -13.41 -17.35
N GLN A 23 8.10 -14.13 -16.31
CA GLN A 23 8.19 -13.61 -14.94
C GLN A 23 9.21 -12.47 -14.83
N ASP A 24 10.38 -12.61 -15.46
CA ASP A 24 11.38 -11.54 -15.54
C ASP A 24 10.85 -10.32 -16.29
N MET A 25 10.09 -10.53 -17.38
CA MET A 25 9.49 -9.44 -18.16
C MET A 25 8.37 -8.73 -17.39
N LEU A 26 7.53 -9.46 -16.64
CA LEU A 26 6.50 -8.88 -15.77
C LEU A 26 7.14 -8.14 -14.58
N ALA A 27 8.16 -8.73 -13.96
CA ALA A 27 8.90 -8.09 -12.89
C ALA A 27 9.60 -6.82 -13.38
N ARG A 28 10.25 -6.85 -14.56
CA ARG A 28 10.84 -5.67 -15.20
C ARG A 28 9.79 -4.61 -15.52
N ASN A 29 8.69 -4.98 -16.19
CA ASN A 29 7.60 -4.06 -16.50
C ASN A 29 7.02 -3.41 -15.23
N SER A 30 6.88 -4.15 -14.13
CA SER A 30 6.41 -3.61 -12.85
C SER A 30 7.42 -2.65 -12.20
N ARG A 31 8.72 -2.87 -12.41
CA ARG A 31 9.79 -1.98 -11.91
C ARG A 31 9.88 -0.70 -12.74
N ASP A 32 9.65 -0.78 -14.04
CA ASP A 32 9.82 0.34 -14.95
C ASP A 32 8.54 1.19 -15.12
N SER A 33 7.42 0.72 -14.58
CA SER A 33 6.12 1.41 -14.64
C SER A 33 5.79 2.16 -13.34
N SER A 34 5.11 3.29 -13.47
CA SER A 34 4.43 3.91 -12.33
C SER A 34 3.17 3.13 -11.95
N THR A 35 2.88 3.01 -10.66
CA THR A 35 1.69 2.31 -10.15
C THR A 35 0.75 3.28 -9.46
N ILE A 36 -0.56 3.14 -9.69
CA ILE A 36 -1.59 3.85 -8.90
C ILE A 36 -2.28 2.81 -8.03
N ILE A 37 -2.37 3.10 -6.73
CA ILE A 37 -3.00 2.26 -5.72
C ILE A 37 -4.14 3.04 -5.09
N THR A 38 -5.31 2.44 -4.99
CA THR A 38 -6.43 2.97 -4.23
C THR A 38 -6.68 2.05 -3.04
N SER A 39 -6.58 2.61 -1.84
CA SER A 39 -6.89 1.92 -0.58
C SER A 39 -8.19 2.48 -0.03
N VAL A 40 -9.10 1.60 0.37
CA VAL A 40 -10.35 1.96 1.04
C VAL A 40 -10.46 1.10 2.29
N GLU A 41 -10.64 1.76 3.43
CA GLU A 41 -10.84 1.14 4.73
C GLU A 41 -12.23 1.50 5.24
N ASN A 42 -12.95 0.53 5.80
CA ASN A 42 -14.25 0.76 6.39
C ASN A 42 -14.48 -0.27 7.51
N ASP A 43 -15.03 0.20 8.62
CA ASP A 43 -15.36 -0.59 9.80
C ASP A 43 -16.41 -1.69 9.53
N LYS A 44 -17.29 -1.50 8.54
CA LYS A 44 -18.40 -2.43 8.26
C LYS A 44 -18.06 -3.65 7.42
N PHE A 45 -16.86 -3.77 6.85
CA PHE A 45 -16.57 -4.90 5.93
C PHE A 45 -16.46 -6.27 6.61
N LEU A 46 -16.18 -6.34 7.93
CA LEU A 46 -15.90 -7.60 8.63
C LEU A 46 -16.68 -7.80 9.95
N GLY A 47 -17.74 -7.03 10.20
CA GLY A 47 -18.61 -7.24 11.36
C GLY A 47 -17.98 -6.92 12.73
N GLY A 48 -17.00 -6.00 12.76
CA GLY A 48 -16.20 -5.68 13.94
C GLY A 48 -16.92 -4.79 14.97
N THR A 49 -16.71 -5.14 16.24
CA THR A 49 -17.17 -4.52 17.49
C THR A 49 -16.33 -3.33 17.98
N ASP A 50 -15.36 -2.87 17.19
CA ASP A 50 -14.45 -1.81 17.60
C ASP A 50 -15.02 -0.44 17.25
N GLU A 51 -15.54 0.18 18.29
CA GLU A 51 -16.14 1.49 18.28
C GLU A 51 -15.07 2.56 17.99
N GLU A 52 -15.38 3.44 17.02
CA GLU A 52 -14.82 4.80 16.83
C GLU A 52 -13.84 5.08 15.64
N TYR A 53 -13.91 4.32 14.54
CA TYR A 53 -13.35 4.69 13.21
C TYR A 53 -14.37 4.36 12.12
N THR A 54 -14.63 5.26 11.16
CA THR A 54 -15.74 5.07 10.20
C THR A 54 -15.27 4.71 8.80
N ASN A 55 -14.33 5.49 8.24
CA ASN A 55 -13.93 5.29 6.86
C ASN A 55 -12.60 5.99 6.54
N GLY A 56 -11.82 5.38 5.67
CA GLY A 56 -10.63 5.97 5.07
C GLY A 56 -10.55 5.69 3.58
N ILE A 57 -10.13 6.68 2.80
CA ILE A 57 -9.75 6.51 1.40
C ILE A 57 -8.36 7.11 1.19
N LYS A 58 -7.51 6.39 0.46
CA LYS A 58 -6.16 6.85 0.08
C LYS A 58 -5.87 6.51 -1.37
N LEU A 59 -5.49 7.53 -2.14
CA LEU A 59 -4.96 7.37 -3.48
C LEU A 59 -3.44 7.56 -3.42
N THR A 60 -2.69 6.57 -3.89
CA THR A 60 -1.24 6.58 -3.89
C THR A 60 -0.73 6.40 -5.30
N TRP A 61 0.18 7.28 -5.73
CA TRP A 61 0.99 7.09 -6.92
C TRP A 61 2.39 6.66 -6.49
N VAL A 62 2.92 5.60 -7.09
CA VAL A 62 4.28 5.09 -6.86
C VAL A 62 5.09 5.25 -8.14
N SER A 63 6.28 5.82 -8.01
CA SER A 63 7.21 5.99 -9.13
C SER A 63 7.74 4.65 -9.65
N PRO A 64 8.25 4.60 -10.88
CA PRO A 64 9.16 3.54 -11.31
C PRO A 64 10.38 3.41 -10.37
N ASP A 65 11.17 2.36 -10.57
CA ASP A 65 12.47 2.14 -9.94
C ASP A 65 13.40 3.33 -10.20
N LEU A 66 14.01 3.85 -9.13
CA LEU A 66 14.91 5.01 -9.13
C LEU A 66 16.34 4.64 -8.70
N THR A 67 16.71 3.36 -8.73
CA THR A 67 18.08 2.94 -8.41
C THR A 67 19.11 3.68 -9.29
N PRO A 68 20.18 4.24 -8.69
CA PRO A 68 21.25 4.93 -9.42
C PRO A 68 21.84 4.05 -10.54
N GLY A 69 22.03 4.64 -11.74
CA GLY A 69 22.63 3.95 -12.89
C GLY A 69 21.65 3.21 -13.80
N ARG A 70 20.36 3.15 -13.45
CA ARG A 70 19.28 2.75 -14.37
C ARG A 70 18.57 4.00 -14.87
N ASP A 71 19.16 4.82 -15.74
CA ASP A 71 18.45 5.97 -16.30
C ASP A 71 17.63 5.57 -17.53
N GLU A 72 16.31 5.48 -17.38
CA GLU A 72 15.40 5.24 -18.50
C GLU A 72 14.71 6.55 -18.97
N PRO A 73 14.52 6.74 -20.29
CA PRO A 73 13.76 7.87 -20.83
C PRO A 73 12.32 7.89 -20.29
N GLY A 74 11.82 9.07 -19.89
CA GLY A 74 10.41 9.26 -19.47
C GLY A 74 10.18 9.29 -17.96
N ARG A 75 11.21 9.18 -17.13
CA ARG A 75 11.07 9.34 -15.67
C ARG A 75 10.84 10.81 -15.27
N PRO A 76 9.95 11.10 -14.31
CA PRO A 76 9.65 12.49 -13.94
C PRO A 76 10.88 13.17 -13.33
N GLU A 77 11.36 14.24 -13.97
CA GLU A 77 12.60 14.94 -13.56
C GLU A 77 12.53 15.51 -12.15
N TRP A 78 11.34 15.94 -11.72
CA TRP A 78 11.13 16.48 -10.37
C TRP A 78 11.40 15.44 -9.27
N VAL A 79 11.12 14.15 -9.52
CA VAL A 79 11.37 13.08 -8.55
C VAL A 79 12.86 12.86 -8.37
N ARG A 80 13.62 12.92 -9.47
CA ARG A 80 15.09 12.85 -9.42
C ARG A 80 15.68 14.04 -8.69
N GLY A 81 15.18 15.26 -8.96
CA GLY A 81 15.61 16.47 -8.26
C GLY A 81 15.32 16.42 -6.75
N LEU A 82 14.15 15.90 -6.37
CA LEU A 82 13.79 15.69 -4.97
C LEU A 82 14.73 14.69 -4.29
N LEU A 83 14.95 13.51 -4.87
CA LEU A 83 15.87 12.52 -4.31
C LEU A 83 17.30 13.06 -4.22
N ALA A 84 17.82 13.69 -5.28
CA ALA A 84 19.16 14.29 -5.25
C ALA A 84 19.31 15.35 -4.15
N SER A 85 18.23 16.07 -3.83
CA SER A 85 18.21 17.04 -2.72
C SER A 85 18.17 16.36 -1.35
N LEU A 86 17.55 15.20 -1.24
CA LEU A 86 17.44 14.41 0.00
C LEU A 86 18.66 13.51 0.22
N ASP A 87 19.37 13.11 -0.84
CA ASP A 87 20.49 12.17 -0.80
C ASP A 87 21.56 12.52 0.26
N PRO A 88 22.00 13.78 0.43
CA PRO A 88 22.94 14.13 1.50
C PRO A 88 22.42 13.82 2.90
N TRP A 89 21.13 14.08 3.15
CA TRP A 89 20.48 13.77 4.42
C TRP A 89 20.27 12.27 4.61
N LEU A 90 19.83 11.58 3.55
CA LEU A 90 19.59 10.14 3.56
C LEU A 90 20.89 9.35 3.73
N SER A 91 22.03 9.87 3.27
CA SER A 91 23.33 9.22 3.39
C SER A 91 23.75 8.91 4.84
N ALA A 92 23.19 9.63 5.81
CA ALA A 92 23.37 9.36 7.24
C ALA A 92 22.59 8.12 7.74
N PHE A 93 21.68 7.58 6.92
CA PHE A 93 20.81 6.45 7.22
C PHE A 93 21.04 5.32 6.22
N PRO A 94 22.00 4.42 6.48
CA PRO A 94 22.38 3.34 5.55
C PRO A 94 21.21 2.46 5.13
N GLN A 95 20.22 2.27 6.02
CA GLN A 95 19.00 1.52 5.72
C GLN A 95 18.20 2.17 4.59
N LEU A 96 18.19 3.51 4.49
CA LEU A 96 17.46 4.21 3.44
C LEU A 96 18.35 4.50 2.22
N TYR A 97 19.66 4.65 2.42
CA TYR A 97 20.62 5.09 1.42
C TYR A 97 21.61 4.00 0.94
N ASP A 98 21.20 2.74 0.91
CA ASP A 98 21.98 1.72 0.21
C ASP A 98 21.74 1.82 -1.31
N THR A 99 22.81 2.00 -2.11
CA THR A 99 22.72 2.12 -3.58
C THR A 99 22.50 0.79 -4.28
N SER A 100 22.71 -0.33 -3.58
CA SER A 100 22.39 -1.67 -4.09
C SER A 100 20.90 -2.01 -4.01
N ARG A 101 20.13 -1.21 -3.26
CA ARG A 101 18.69 -1.42 -3.07
C ARG A 101 17.86 -0.75 -4.16
N GLN A 102 16.73 -1.37 -4.47
CA GLN A 102 15.70 -0.77 -5.30
C GLN A 102 15.05 0.39 -4.55
N ARG A 103 14.91 1.56 -5.21
CA ARG A 103 14.28 2.74 -4.61
C ARG A 103 13.07 3.19 -5.40
N SER A 104 12.05 3.68 -4.71
CA SER A 104 10.91 4.34 -5.33
C SER A 104 10.33 5.40 -4.40
N VAL A 105 9.66 6.38 -4.97
CA VAL A 105 8.93 7.41 -4.23
C VAL A 105 7.44 7.15 -4.38
N ALA A 106 6.68 7.34 -3.31
CA ALA A 106 5.23 7.36 -3.36
C ALA A 106 4.68 8.72 -2.93
N LEU A 107 3.68 9.20 -3.66
CA LEU A 107 2.86 10.35 -3.29
C LEU A 107 1.47 9.86 -2.96
N SER A 108 0.92 10.27 -1.82
CA SER A 108 -0.45 9.92 -1.45
C SER A 108 -1.31 11.16 -1.19
N LEU A 109 -2.60 11.04 -1.47
CA LEU A 109 -3.66 11.91 -1.00
C LEU A 109 -4.68 11.02 -0.28
N GLY A 110 -4.99 11.31 0.97
CA GLY A 110 -5.92 10.51 1.75
C GLY A 110 -6.80 11.34 2.66
N GLN A 111 -7.96 10.76 3.01
CA GLN A 111 -8.89 11.30 3.98
C GLN A 111 -9.33 10.17 4.92
N SER A 112 -9.28 10.43 6.22
CA SER A 112 -9.83 9.55 7.25
C SER A 112 -10.93 10.28 8.02
N ILE A 113 -12.02 9.58 8.33
CA ILE A 113 -13.19 10.10 9.02
C ILE A 113 -13.42 9.27 10.30
N TYR A 114 -13.50 9.98 11.42
CA TYR A 114 -13.77 9.44 12.74
C TYR A 114 -15.10 9.98 13.25
N THR A 115 -15.92 9.10 13.82
CA THR A 115 -17.19 9.48 14.43
C THR A 115 -17.37 8.82 15.80
N PRO A 116 -18.20 9.40 16.68
CA PRO A 116 -18.75 8.71 17.84
C PRO A 116 -19.59 7.49 17.39
N ARG A 117 -19.96 6.65 18.36
CA ARG A 117 -20.83 5.48 18.11
C ARG A 117 -22.22 5.89 17.66
N ASP A 118 -22.80 6.86 18.35
CA ASP A 118 -24.11 7.42 17.99
C ASP A 118 -23.91 8.59 17.04
N VAL A 119 -23.93 8.27 15.74
CA VAL A 119 -23.77 9.27 14.68
C VAL A 119 -24.99 10.20 14.53
N TYR A 120 -26.12 9.87 15.17
CA TYR A 120 -27.35 10.66 15.10
C TYR A 120 -27.52 11.62 16.28
N ALA A 121 -26.64 11.54 17.28
CA ALA A 121 -26.61 12.50 18.37
C ALA A 121 -26.10 13.86 17.88
N GLU A 122 -26.93 14.90 18.00
CA GLU A 122 -26.55 16.29 17.68
C GLU A 122 -25.41 16.79 18.58
N ASN A 123 -25.42 16.38 19.86
CA ASN A 123 -24.37 16.69 20.83
C ASN A 123 -23.80 15.38 21.39
N PRO A 124 -22.77 14.81 20.74
CA PRO A 124 -22.14 13.58 21.19
C PRO A 124 -21.51 13.73 22.58
N PRO A 125 -21.60 12.70 23.43
CA PRO A 125 -20.98 12.74 24.74
C PRO A 125 -19.45 12.82 24.60
N THR A 126 -18.81 13.65 25.43
CA THR A 126 -17.34 13.85 25.44
C THR A 126 -16.55 12.61 25.85
N SER A 127 -17.22 11.56 26.33
CA SER A 127 -16.63 10.25 26.64
C SER A 127 -16.46 9.35 25.41
N GLN A 128 -17.06 9.71 24.28
CA GLN A 128 -16.84 9.06 22.99
C GLN A 128 -15.86 9.86 22.14
N ARG A 129 -15.27 9.22 21.14
CA ARG A 129 -14.47 9.96 20.16
C ARG A 129 -15.26 11.10 19.53
N PRO A 130 -14.65 12.29 19.40
CA PRO A 130 -15.27 13.39 18.69
C PRO A 130 -15.34 13.06 17.20
N TYR A 131 -16.23 13.76 16.51
CA TYR A 131 -16.14 13.86 15.06
C TYR A 131 -14.80 14.48 14.68
N ALA A 132 -14.15 13.90 13.67
CA ALA A 132 -12.95 14.48 13.09
C ALA A 132 -12.77 13.99 11.65
N GLY A 133 -12.47 14.91 10.75
CA GLY A 133 -11.83 14.60 9.47
C GLY A 133 -10.32 14.79 9.59
N TRP A 134 -9.54 13.93 8.92
CA TRP A 134 -8.10 14.08 8.72
C TRP A 134 -7.81 13.99 7.22
N LEU A 135 -7.53 15.12 6.58
CA LEU A 135 -7.20 15.21 5.15
C LEU A 135 -5.69 15.47 5.02
N TYR A 136 -5.01 14.62 4.27
CA TYR A 136 -3.56 14.64 4.23
C TYR A 136 -2.97 14.29 2.87
N THR A 137 -1.76 14.74 2.65
CA THR A 137 -0.86 14.23 1.63
C THR A 137 0.37 13.60 2.28
N SER A 138 0.97 12.63 1.62
CA SER A 138 2.24 12.08 2.08
C SER A 138 3.23 11.86 0.95
N LEU A 139 4.51 11.95 1.33
CA LEU A 139 5.67 11.63 0.51
C LEU A 139 6.41 10.49 1.21
N ALA A 140 6.46 9.32 0.56
CA ALA A 140 7.18 8.16 1.06
C ALA A 140 8.39 7.83 0.18
N LEU A 141 9.50 7.47 0.82
CA LEU A 141 10.66 6.85 0.21
C LEU A 141 10.65 5.37 0.57
N HIS A 142 10.61 4.52 -0.44
CA HIS A 142 10.78 3.08 -0.30
C HIS A 142 12.19 2.68 -0.71
N SER A 143 12.84 1.86 0.11
CA SER A 143 14.12 1.22 -0.18
C SER A 143 13.96 -0.27 0.06
N LYS A 144 14.16 -1.10 -0.96
CA LYS A 144 13.92 -2.55 -0.88
C LYS A 144 15.03 -3.41 -1.47
N ASN A 145 15.24 -4.58 -0.89
CA ASN A 145 16.03 -5.67 -1.47
C ASN A 145 15.16 -6.94 -1.48
N GLU A 146 15.77 -8.12 -1.63
CA GLU A 146 15.02 -9.38 -1.71
C GLU A 146 14.31 -9.78 -0.41
N THR A 147 14.82 -9.32 0.74
CA THR A 147 14.37 -9.75 2.07
C THR A 147 13.81 -8.62 2.94
N GLU A 148 13.98 -7.36 2.55
CA GLU A 148 13.65 -6.20 3.38
C GLU A 148 13.07 -5.05 2.55
N LEU A 149 12.03 -4.40 3.09
CA LEU A 149 11.47 -3.14 2.61
C LEU A 149 11.46 -2.12 3.77
N ASP A 150 12.22 -1.05 3.60
CA ASP A 150 12.16 0.13 4.46
C ASP A 150 11.31 1.23 3.81
N THR A 151 10.47 1.87 4.61
CA THR A 151 9.66 3.01 4.21
C THR A 151 9.90 4.15 5.18
N LEU A 152 10.28 5.32 4.67
CA LEU A 152 10.27 6.59 5.40
C LEU A 152 9.20 7.49 4.78
N GLU A 153 8.24 7.94 5.56
CA GLU A 153 7.09 8.71 5.08
C GLU A 153 6.89 10.00 5.88
N LEU A 154 6.84 11.12 5.18
CA LEU A 154 6.39 12.40 5.73
C LEU A 154 4.94 12.63 5.34
N THR A 155 4.08 12.83 6.34
CA THR A 155 2.65 13.12 6.14
C THR A 155 2.33 14.52 6.65
N LEU A 156 1.62 15.30 5.83
CA LEU A 156 1.19 16.66 6.12
C LEU A 156 -0.30 16.79 5.83
N GLY A 157 -1.03 17.54 6.64
CA GLY A 157 -2.48 17.67 6.44
C GLY A 157 -3.16 18.61 7.43
N VAL A 158 -4.47 18.47 7.54
CA VAL A 158 -5.31 19.19 8.49
C VAL A 158 -6.30 18.24 9.14
N VAL A 159 -6.41 18.31 10.47
CA VAL A 159 -7.51 17.73 11.26
C VAL A 159 -8.56 18.81 11.42
N GLY A 160 -9.86 18.50 11.29
CA GLY A 160 -10.96 19.43 11.58
C GLY A 160 -11.89 19.72 10.40
N PRO A 161 -12.70 20.81 10.45
CA PRO A 161 -13.66 21.13 9.40
C PRO A 161 -13.04 21.29 8.01
N SER A 162 -11.82 21.84 7.92
CA SER A 162 -11.10 21.98 6.65
C SER A 162 -10.73 20.63 6.00
N ALA A 163 -10.81 19.53 6.75
CA ALA A 163 -10.65 18.19 6.21
C ALA A 163 -11.89 17.66 5.48
N LEU A 164 -13.01 18.40 5.49
CA LEU A 164 -14.25 18.10 4.76
C LEU A 164 -14.89 16.75 5.11
N GLY A 165 -14.77 16.32 6.36
CA GLY A 165 -15.31 15.05 6.84
C GLY A 165 -16.84 15.00 6.79
N GLU A 166 -17.50 16.08 7.21
CA GLU A 166 -18.97 16.21 7.19
C GLU A 166 -19.52 16.07 5.78
N GLU A 167 -18.95 16.83 4.85
CA GLU A 167 -19.39 16.90 3.47
C GLU A 167 -19.24 15.54 2.81
N VAL A 168 -18.09 14.89 2.94
CA VAL A 168 -17.86 13.58 2.34
C VAL A 168 -18.81 12.53 2.92
N GLN A 169 -18.91 12.43 4.24
CA GLN A 169 -19.76 11.45 4.89
C GLN A 169 -21.24 11.67 4.56
N ASN A 170 -21.75 12.88 4.75
CA ASN A 170 -23.16 13.16 4.54
C ASN A 170 -23.55 13.13 3.06
N ASN A 171 -22.66 13.51 2.13
CA ASN A 171 -22.92 13.33 0.70
C ASN A 171 -23.01 11.86 0.31
N PHE A 172 -22.12 11.01 0.84
CA PHE A 172 -22.20 9.56 0.63
C PHE A 172 -23.48 8.98 1.24
N HIS A 173 -23.84 9.36 2.47
CA HIS A 173 -25.10 8.96 3.10
C HIS A 173 -26.31 9.33 2.26
N ASN A 174 -26.38 10.56 1.74
CA ASN A 174 -27.46 11.00 0.86
C ASN A 174 -27.52 10.16 -0.42
N ALA A 175 -26.36 9.85 -1.02
CA ALA A 175 -26.30 9.07 -2.26
C ALA A 175 -26.82 7.63 -2.08
N ILE A 176 -26.63 7.03 -0.91
CA ILE A 176 -27.09 5.67 -0.60
C ILE A 176 -28.43 5.62 0.14
N GLY A 177 -29.07 6.77 0.37
CA GLY A 177 -30.33 6.86 1.12
C GLY A 177 -30.20 6.59 2.63
N SER A 178 -29.00 6.74 3.19
CA SER A 178 -28.76 6.64 4.63
C SER A 178 -29.06 7.96 5.34
N ARG A 179 -29.44 7.89 6.62
CA ARG A 179 -29.63 9.07 7.47
C ARG A 179 -28.29 9.81 7.65
N ARG A 180 -28.35 11.15 7.63
CA ARG A 180 -27.21 12.04 7.88
C ARG A 180 -26.74 11.94 9.32
N SER A 181 -25.46 12.21 9.52
CA SER A 181 -24.84 12.38 10.83
C SER A 181 -25.00 13.83 11.29
N GLU A 182 -25.48 14.03 12.52
CA GLU A 182 -25.93 15.34 13.01
C GLU A 182 -24.91 16.01 13.97
N GLY A 183 -23.89 15.29 14.42
CA GLY A 183 -22.95 15.78 15.44
C GLY A 183 -21.73 16.55 14.92
N TRP A 184 -21.62 16.79 13.61
CA TRP A 184 -20.45 17.42 12.97
C TRP A 184 -20.18 18.86 13.44
N SER A 185 -21.17 19.55 14.00
CA SER A 185 -20.97 20.87 14.63
C SER A 185 -20.11 20.82 15.90
N HIS A 186 -19.91 19.63 16.48
CA HIS A 186 -19.09 19.39 17.68
C HIS A 186 -17.75 18.69 17.34
N GLN A 187 -17.32 18.71 16.07
CA GLN A 187 -16.06 18.11 15.65
C GLN A 187 -14.82 18.84 16.21
N LEU A 188 -13.66 18.19 16.17
CA LEU A 188 -12.38 18.83 16.48
C LEU A 188 -12.15 20.06 15.61
N HIS A 189 -11.50 21.09 16.14
CA HIS A 189 -11.16 22.30 15.39
C HIS A 189 -10.02 22.05 14.39
N ASP A 190 -9.85 22.99 13.46
CA ASP A 190 -8.76 22.95 12.49
C ASP A 190 -7.39 23.00 13.18
N GLU A 191 -6.62 21.95 12.98
CA GLU A 191 -5.23 21.83 13.44
C GLU A 191 -4.34 21.30 12.31
N PRO A 192 -3.21 21.97 12.00
CA PRO A 192 -2.27 21.44 11.03
C PRO A 192 -1.66 20.16 11.57
N GLY A 193 -1.61 19.11 10.74
CA GLY A 193 -1.03 17.84 11.13
C GLY A 193 0.28 17.57 10.42
N LEU A 194 1.23 17.02 11.16
CA LEU A 194 2.54 16.60 10.69
C LEU A 194 2.91 15.28 11.37
N MET A 195 3.31 14.29 10.56
CA MET A 195 3.82 13.02 11.05
C MET A 195 5.03 12.58 10.22
N LEU A 196 6.00 11.99 10.90
CA LEU A 196 7.10 11.26 10.30
C LEU A 196 6.99 9.79 10.71
N THR A 197 6.95 8.91 9.73
CA THR A 197 6.83 7.46 9.92
C THR A 197 8.04 6.76 9.34
N TRP A 198 8.61 5.83 10.10
CA TRP A 198 9.56 4.85 9.59
C TRP A 198 9.03 3.44 9.85
N GLN A 199 8.97 2.60 8.83
CA GLN A 199 8.55 1.21 8.93
C GLN A 199 9.52 0.31 8.18
N ARG A 200 9.84 -0.83 8.77
CA ARG A 200 10.60 -1.90 8.16
C ARG A 200 9.75 -3.15 8.08
N ASN A 201 9.75 -3.79 6.91
CA ASN A 201 9.10 -5.05 6.65
C ASN A 201 10.17 -6.07 6.26
N TRP A 202 10.10 -7.28 6.81
CA TRP A 202 11.02 -8.37 6.54
C TRP A 202 10.29 -9.46 5.80
N ARG A 203 10.74 -9.83 4.60
CA ARG A 203 10.26 -11.02 3.92
C ARG A 203 11.02 -12.23 4.46
N PHE A 204 10.47 -12.86 5.50
CA PHE A 204 11.14 -13.93 6.23
C PHE A 204 11.01 -15.29 5.54
N MET A 205 9.84 -15.58 4.98
CA MET A 205 9.56 -16.83 4.29
C MET A 205 8.69 -16.55 3.07
N ALA A 206 9.04 -17.20 1.96
CA ALA A 206 8.24 -17.28 0.75
C ALA A 206 8.17 -18.75 0.36
N LEU A 207 6.98 -19.34 0.47
CA LEU A 207 6.74 -20.73 0.12
C LEU A 207 5.78 -20.79 -1.07
N ASP A 208 6.27 -21.30 -2.19
CA ASP A 208 5.42 -21.68 -3.30
C ASP A 208 4.74 -23.01 -2.95
N LEU A 209 3.41 -22.98 -2.86
CA LEU A 209 2.57 -24.15 -2.65
C LEU A 209 2.10 -24.71 -4.01
N PRO A 210 1.75 -26.01 -4.08
CA PRO A 210 1.04 -26.56 -5.23
C PRO A 210 -0.21 -25.72 -5.58
N SER A 211 -0.65 -25.74 -6.84
CA SER A 211 -1.82 -24.98 -7.38
C SER A 211 -1.66 -23.47 -7.57
N GLY A 212 -0.42 -22.94 -7.56
CA GLY A 212 -0.17 -21.50 -7.77
C GLY A 212 -0.41 -20.63 -6.53
N LEU A 213 -0.57 -21.27 -5.37
CA LEU A 213 -0.67 -20.62 -4.08
C LEU A 213 0.73 -20.24 -3.58
N GLY A 214 0.84 -19.06 -2.96
CA GLY A 214 2.04 -18.60 -2.29
C GLY A 214 1.74 -18.30 -0.82
N LEU A 215 2.66 -18.65 0.07
CA LEU A 215 2.63 -18.20 1.45
C LEU A 215 3.85 -17.34 1.69
N ASP A 216 3.61 -16.04 1.91
CA ASP A 216 4.62 -15.13 2.42
C ASP A 216 4.35 -14.86 3.90
N VAL A 217 5.42 -14.82 4.69
CA VAL A 217 5.41 -14.34 6.08
C VAL A 217 6.23 -13.06 6.12
N ILE A 218 5.55 -11.95 6.39
CA ILE A 218 6.15 -10.61 6.35
C ILE A 218 5.98 -9.92 7.71
N PRO A 219 6.90 -10.16 8.68
CA PRO A 219 6.93 -9.37 9.89
C PRO A 219 7.24 -7.91 9.58
N HIS A 220 6.73 -7.00 10.40
CA HIS A 220 7.00 -5.58 10.33
C HIS A 220 7.20 -4.96 11.70
N ALA A 221 7.93 -3.85 11.74
CA ALA A 221 8.02 -2.97 12.88
C ALA A 221 8.19 -1.53 12.40
N GLY A 222 7.62 -0.59 13.15
CA GLY A 222 7.63 0.81 12.76
C GLY A 222 7.40 1.76 13.92
N VAL A 223 7.70 3.02 13.65
CA VAL A 223 7.48 4.14 14.55
C VAL A 223 6.88 5.30 13.77
N THR A 224 5.92 5.98 14.38
CA THR A 224 5.37 7.24 13.90
C THR A 224 5.52 8.27 14.99
N ALA A 225 5.99 9.45 14.64
CA ALA A 225 6.08 10.60 15.53
C ALA A 225 5.43 11.81 14.87
N GLY A 226 4.54 12.48 15.61
CA GLY A 226 3.77 13.60 15.09
C GLY A 226 2.72 14.10 16.06
N ASN A 227 2.11 15.24 15.74
CA ASN A 227 1.05 15.83 16.56
C ASN A 227 -0.33 15.18 16.34
N VAL A 228 -0.54 14.52 15.22
CA VAL A 228 -1.77 13.74 14.94
C VAL A 228 -1.70 12.37 15.62
N ALA A 229 -0.56 11.69 15.51
CA ALA A 229 -0.32 10.41 16.16
C ALA A 229 1.16 10.24 16.48
N THR A 230 1.45 9.59 17.61
CA THR A 230 2.78 9.13 18.00
C THR A 230 2.66 7.73 18.60
N TYR A 231 3.28 6.74 17.96
CA TYR A 231 3.22 5.34 18.39
C TYR A 231 4.38 4.52 17.83
N ALA A 232 4.56 3.32 18.37
CA ALA A 232 5.39 2.28 17.78
C ALA A 232 4.51 1.04 17.53
N ASN A 233 4.80 0.28 16.49
CA ASN A 233 4.07 -0.94 16.14
C ASN A 233 5.03 -2.07 15.78
N ALA A 234 4.52 -3.30 15.88
CA ALA A 234 5.12 -4.50 15.32
C ALA A 234 4.02 -5.55 15.09
N GLY A 235 4.15 -6.33 14.03
CA GLY A 235 3.16 -7.35 13.65
C GLY A 235 3.62 -8.15 12.43
N ASP A 236 2.71 -8.88 11.81
CA ASP A 236 2.99 -9.78 10.69
C ASP A 236 1.81 -9.85 9.70
N GLU A 237 2.10 -9.74 8.40
CA GLU A 237 1.13 -9.96 7.31
C GLU A 237 1.29 -11.36 6.71
N HIS A 238 0.17 -11.97 6.30
CA HIS A 238 0.13 -13.36 5.81
C HIS A 238 -0.80 -13.59 4.61
N VAL A 239 -0.34 -14.49 3.73
CA VAL A 239 -1.01 -15.10 2.57
C VAL A 239 -1.22 -14.17 1.38
N HIS A 240 -0.62 -14.52 0.24
CA HIS A 240 -0.87 -13.84 -1.03
C HIS A 240 -1.22 -14.86 -2.13
N PHE A 241 -2.15 -14.50 -3.00
CA PHE A 241 -2.43 -15.30 -4.20
C PHE A 241 -1.47 -14.87 -5.32
N ASN A 242 -0.68 -15.81 -5.83
CA ASN A 242 0.18 -15.54 -6.98
C ASN A 242 -0.58 -15.80 -8.29
N MET A 243 -1.37 -14.81 -8.74
CA MET A 243 -2.21 -14.94 -9.93
C MET A 243 -1.42 -15.09 -11.24
N ALA A 244 -0.11 -14.78 -11.23
CA ALA A 244 0.77 -14.87 -12.39
C ALA A 244 1.01 -16.30 -12.90
N ARG A 245 0.66 -17.33 -12.12
CA ARG A 245 0.90 -18.74 -12.49
C ARG A 245 -0.36 -19.52 -12.87
N VAL A 246 -1.54 -19.10 -12.42
CA VAL A 246 -2.81 -19.84 -12.67
C VAL A 246 -3.29 -19.68 -14.12
N MET A 247 -2.95 -18.58 -14.81
CA MET A 247 -3.33 -18.39 -16.20
C MET A 247 -2.61 -19.31 -17.20
N PHE A 248 -1.52 -19.97 -16.80
CA PHE A 248 -0.78 -20.87 -17.69
C PHE A 248 -1.15 -22.36 -17.53
N GLU A 249 -1.92 -22.74 -16.50
CA GLU A 249 -2.44 -24.11 -16.35
C GLU A 249 -3.84 -24.30 -16.94
N LYS A 250 -4.52 -23.22 -17.34
CA LYS A 250 -5.88 -23.25 -17.94
C LYS A 250 -6.00 -22.50 -19.27
N GLY A 251 -4.94 -22.53 -20.09
CA GLY A 251 -5.04 -22.18 -21.51
C GLY A 251 -5.61 -23.35 -22.29
N GLU A 252 -6.91 -23.58 -22.17
CA GLU A 252 -7.65 -24.48 -23.06
C GLU A 252 -7.38 -24.11 -24.51
N MET A 253 -6.94 -25.12 -25.26
CA MET A 253 -7.06 -25.21 -26.71
C MET A 253 -8.52 -24.99 -27.10
N GLU A 254 -8.80 -24.03 -27.98
CA GLU A 254 -9.93 -23.88 -28.94
C GLU A 254 -10.10 -22.37 -29.21
N GLN A 255 -10.34 -21.78 -30.39
CA GLN A 255 -10.55 -22.18 -31.80
C GLN A 255 -10.49 -20.88 -32.67
N CYS A 256 -10.40 -21.03 -34.00
CA CYS A 256 -10.56 -20.02 -35.08
C CYS A 256 -9.38 -19.05 -35.29
N LEU A 257 -8.46 -19.27 -36.23
CA LEU A 257 -8.57 -19.43 -37.69
C LEU A 257 -7.23 -19.92 -38.27
#